data_AF-A0A3N1XB15-F1
#
_entry.id   AF-A0A3N1XB15-F1
#
_cell.length_a   1.000
_cell.length_b   1.000
_cell.length_c   1.000
_cell.angle_alpha   90.00
_cell.angle_beta   90.00
_cell.angle_gamma   90.00
#
_symmetry.space_group_name_H-M   'P 1'
#
loop_
_entity.id
_entity.type
_entity.pdbx_description
1 polymer ?
#
loop_
_entity_poly.entity_id
_entity_poly.type
_entity_poly.pdbx_seq_one_letter_code
_entity_poly.pdbx_strand_id
1 'polypeptide(L)'
;MAFLMGSDIMKIPVYVVTGFLDGGKTTFLNNLLNKKDWKEISILVIQFESGEEDFHGRHNNCHKISFPKKTLEQQQKQIIDEILQNIQEHEPDEIWIEWNGVVPFSQLQLLFLNSPLHRLCKIQKVLHIADAEKIENILGRTGSALPEQIANSDFAVIRGARSKTAYKRIRRVMGGINPGINLYEARAYNDLYKQLFSGKGHPVNVFFQVTVLIIALYFIVKPAMDALKIPTNTIINVFLGIILQAVPFLLIGVLLSSAIQIFIPKETIERRFPKSIGLGMLVAILGGFCLPVCDCASIPIFRSLVKKGIPLPVAITFMTATPVINPVVILSTYYAFGGNMAIVINRICFGIIVSVLIGLTFANSSAQSHVLTGGALDRLMCSCGCYEDAESVTTFTGKIGLFLRHSQAEFFSVGKYLVIGTFISSIFQTIGTGIFTSSQSSANLALSIFIMMVMAFVLSLCSSSDAVIARSFSNQFPIGAIMGFLVFGPMMDIKNVMMLSSGFSKGFIVKLLLRAFIICFILVFLFSSLGGI
;
A
#
# COMPACT_ATOMS: atom_id res chain seq x y z
N MET A 1 -20.65 -49.69 6.09
CA MET A 1 -19.53 -48.87 6.61
C MET A 1 -18.87 -48.22 5.41
N ALA A 2 -19.48 -47.11 4.98
CA ALA A 2 -19.19 -46.37 3.77
C ALA A 2 -18.46 -45.08 4.14
N PHE A 3 -17.21 -44.94 3.70
CA PHE A 3 -16.54 -43.64 3.52
C PHE A 3 -15.20 -43.87 2.80
N LEU A 4 -15.25 -44.13 1.49
CA LEU A 4 -14.09 -44.06 0.61
C LEU A 4 -14.47 -43.23 -0.61
N MET A 5 -13.55 -42.34 -0.97
CA MET A 5 -13.50 -41.54 -2.21
C MET A 5 -14.46 -40.34 -2.26
N GLY A 6 -13.99 -39.21 -1.73
CA GLY A 6 -14.42 -37.91 -2.21
C GLY A 6 -13.91 -37.72 -3.63
N SER A 7 -14.77 -37.98 -4.61
CA SER A 7 -14.60 -37.51 -5.98
C SER A 7 -14.50 -35.99 -5.96
N ASP A 8 -13.38 -35.42 -6.41
CA ASP A 8 -13.33 -34.02 -6.82
C ASP A 8 -14.31 -33.85 -7.99
N ILE A 9 -15.56 -33.49 -7.68
CA ILE A 9 -16.54 -33.09 -8.69
C ILE A 9 -15.92 -31.86 -9.39
N MET A 10 -15.54 -32.01 -10.66
CA MET A 10 -15.02 -30.90 -11.44
C MET A 10 -16.07 -29.79 -11.48
N LYS A 11 -15.76 -28.67 -10.83
CA LYS A 11 -16.64 -27.50 -10.82
C LYS A 11 -16.66 -26.88 -12.21
N ILE A 12 -17.85 -26.47 -12.66
CA ILE A 12 -18.06 -25.77 -13.92
C ILE A 12 -17.29 -24.44 -13.89
N PRO A 13 -16.37 -24.20 -14.83
CA PRO A 13 -15.63 -22.96 -14.92
C PRO A 13 -16.53 -21.79 -15.31
N VAL A 14 -16.39 -20.67 -14.61
CA VAL A 14 -17.14 -19.44 -14.84
C VAL A 14 -16.17 -18.35 -15.29
N TYR A 15 -16.43 -17.76 -16.46
CA TYR A 15 -15.70 -16.62 -16.99
C TYR A 15 -16.58 -15.37 -16.91
N VAL A 16 -16.06 -14.31 -16.32
CA VAL A 16 -16.83 -13.08 -16.11
C VAL A 16 -16.29 -11.98 -17.01
N VAL A 17 -17.14 -11.38 -17.82
CA VAL A 17 -16.86 -10.20 -18.64
C VAL A 17 -17.46 -8.98 -17.96
N THR A 18 -16.58 -8.12 -17.47
CA THR A 18 -16.89 -6.84 -16.82
C THR A 18 -16.54 -5.68 -17.75
N GLY A 19 -17.00 -4.48 -17.43
CA GLY A 19 -16.81 -3.30 -18.27
C GLY A 19 -17.97 -2.33 -18.13
N PHE A 20 -17.68 -1.04 -18.28
CA PHE A 20 -18.71 -0.01 -18.17
C PHE A 20 -19.78 -0.12 -19.27
N LEU A 21 -20.90 0.61 -19.10
CA LEU A 21 -21.93 0.76 -20.14
C LEU A 21 -21.29 1.20 -21.47
N ASP A 22 -21.78 0.67 -22.58
CA ASP A 22 -21.22 0.85 -23.93
C ASP A 22 -19.76 0.41 -24.12
N GLY A 23 -19.21 -0.37 -23.19
CA GLY A 23 -17.88 -0.98 -23.35
C GLY A 23 -17.80 -1.99 -24.50
N GLY A 24 -18.95 -2.44 -25.01
CA GLY A 24 -19.13 -3.50 -26.02
C GLY A 24 -18.80 -4.89 -25.52
N LYS A 25 -19.28 -5.19 -24.30
CA LYS A 25 -19.19 -6.51 -23.68
C LYS A 25 -19.96 -7.56 -24.50
N THR A 26 -21.20 -7.25 -24.88
CA THR A 26 -22.01 -8.13 -25.72
C THR A 26 -21.38 -8.38 -27.09
N THR A 27 -20.89 -7.33 -27.75
CA THR A 27 -20.17 -7.45 -29.04
C THR A 27 -18.91 -8.32 -28.91
N PHE A 28 -18.19 -8.22 -27.79
CA PHE A 28 -17.03 -9.06 -27.52
C PHE A 28 -17.43 -10.54 -27.35
N LEU A 29 -18.47 -10.82 -26.56
CA LEU A 29 -18.98 -12.18 -26.36
C LEU A 29 -19.47 -12.80 -27.68
N ASN A 30 -20.23 -12.04 -28.48
CA ASN A 30 -20.69 -12.46 -29.80
C ASN A 30 -19.51 -12.81 -30.74
N ASN A 31 -18.40 -12.06 -30.68
CA ASN A 31 -17.22 -12.33 -31.51
C ASN A 31 -16.36 -13.49 -30.99
N LEU A 32 -16.39 -13.76 -29.69
CA LEU A 32 -15.59 -14.80 -29.03
C LEU A 32 -16.28 -16.17 -29.15
N LEU A 33 -17.52 -16.28 -28.67
CA LEU A 33 -18.22 -17.55 -28.50
C LEU A 33 -18.76 -18.12 -29.82
N ASN A 34 -18.87 -17.31 -30.88
CA ASN A 34 -19.30 -17.77 -32.20
C ASN A 34 -18.16 -18.31 -33.08
N LYS A 35 -16.92 -18.39 -32.56
CA LYS A 35 -15.79 -18.97 -33.29
C LYS A 35 -15.83 -20.49 -33.34
N LYS A 36 -15.09 -21.07 -34.29
CA LYS A 36 -15.04 -22.53 -34.50
C LYS A 36 -14.53 -23.29 -33.27
N ASP A 37 -13.59 -22.72 -32.53
CA ASP A 37 -13.00 -23.34 -31.32
C ASP A 37 -14.03 -23.61 -30.22
N TRP A 38 -15.18 -22.91 -30.26
CA TRP A 38 -16.24 -22.99 -29.27
C TRP A 38 -17.43 -23.84 -29.72
N LYS A 39 -17.38 -24.48 -30.89
CA LYS A 39 -18.51 -25.19 -31.49
C LYS A 39 -18.91 -26.47 -30.74
N GLU A 40 -17.96 -27.12 -30.07
CA GLU A 40 -18.16 -28.41 -29.40
C GLU A 40 -18.35 -28.27 -27.87
N ILE A 41 -18.30 -27.04 -27.34
CA ILE A 41 -18.40 -26.75 -25.91
C ILE A 41 -19.86 -26.33 -25.62
N SER A 42 -20.52 -26.93 -24.63
CA SER A 42 -21.83 -26.47 -24.15
C SER A 42 -21.67 -25.24 -23.26
N ILE A 43 -22.30 -24.12 -23.63
CA ILE A 43 -22.07 -22.81 -23.00
C ILE A 43 -23.38 -22.24 -22.47
N LEU A 44 -23.36 -21.85 -21.19
CA LEU A 44 -24.43 -21.03 -20.60
C LEU A 44 -23.98 -19.57 -20.46
N VAL A 45 -24.66 -18.67 -21.17
CA VAL A 45 -24.42 -17.22 -21.13
C VAL A 45 -25.44 -16.56 -20.20
N ILE A 46 -24.94 -15.88 -19.16
CA ILE A 46 -25.75 -15.18 -18.16
C ILE A 46 -25.55 -13.67 -18.32
N GLN A 47 -26.59 -12.94 -18.69
CA GLN A 47 -26.52 -11.49 -18.89
C GLN A 47 -27.23 -10.74 -17.76
N PHE A 48 -26.50 -9.93 -16.99
CA PHE A 48 -27.06 -9.06 -15.94
C PHE A 48 -27.33 -7.62 -16.41
N GLU A 49 -27.44 -7.44 -17.73
CA GLU A 49 -27.65 -6.17 -18.39
C GLU A 49 -28.58 -6.40 -19.59
N SER A 50 -29.49 -5.45 -19.84
CA SER A 50 -30.29 -5.38 -21.06
C SER A 50 -29.63 -4.32 -21.95
N GLY A 51 -28.79 -4.73 -22.89
CA GLY A 51 -28.10 -3.84 -23.83
C GLY A 51 -28.94 -3.53 -25.09
N GLU A 52 -28.44 -2.63 -25.94
CA GLU A 52 -29.02 -2.40 -27.28
C GLU A 52 -28.72 -3.54 -28.27
N GLU A 53 -27.63 -4.27 -28.04
CA GLU A 53 -27.29 -5.49 -28.79
C GLU A 53 -27.67 -6.73 -27.95
N ASP A 54 -28.28 -7.72 -28.60
CA ASP A 54 -28.54 -9.02 -28.01
C ASP A 54 -27.41 -10.02 -28.34
N PHE A 55 -27.11 -10.92 -27.39
CA PHE A 55 -26.26 -12.06 -27.68
C PHE A 55 -27.01 -13.04 -28.60
N HIS A 56 -26.38 -13.40 -29.72
CA HIS A 56 -26.91 -14.36 -30.69
C HIS A 56 -25.90 -15.50 -30.86
N GLY A 57 -26.23 -16.67 -30.30
CA GLY A 57 -25.47 -17.90 -30.53
C GLY A 57 -25.62 -18.34 -31.99
N ARG A 58 -24.51 -18.48 -32.70
CA ARG A 58 -24.48 -18.95 -34.09
C ARG A 58 -24.52 -20.48 -34.20
N HIS A 59 -24.33 -21.15 -33.07
CA HIS A 59 -24.30 -22.60 -32.91
C HIS A 59 -25.35 -22.99 -31.86
N ASN A 60 -25.96 -24.18 -31.99
CA ASN A 60 -26.99 -24.70 -31.07
C ASN A 60 -26.46 -25.12 -29.68
N ASN A 61 -25.23 -24.75 -29.33
CA ASN A 61 -24.56 -25.12 -28.09
C ASN A 61 -24.52 -23.97 -27.05
N CYS A 62 -25.12 -22.82 -27.37
CA CYS A 62 -25.14 -21.64 -26.50
C CYS A 62 -26.56 -21.39 -25.96
N HIS A 63 -26.74 -21.52 -24.65
CA HIS A 63 -27.97 -21.20 -23.96
C HIS A 63 -27.84 -19.84 -23.26
N LYS A 64 -28.85 -18.98 -23.36
CA LYS A 64 -28.83 -17.62 -22.78
C LYS A 64 -29.91 -17.46 -21.73
N ILE A 65 -29.55 -16.86 -20.60
CA ILE A 65 -30.46 -16.31 -19.60
C ILE A 65 -30.12 -14.84 -19.31
N SER A 66 -31.14 -14.02 -19.04
CA SER A 66 -30.96 -12.58 -18.80
C SER A 66 -31.73 -12.13 -17.57
N PHE A 67 -31.05 -11.38 -16.71
CA PHE A 67 -31.58 -10.83 -15.47
C PHE A 67 -31.53 -9.30 -15.52
N PRO A 68 -32.68 -8.61 -15.41
CA PRO A 68 -32.70 -7.16 -15.26
C PRO A 68 -32.00 -6.70 -13.99
N LYS A 69 -31.38 -5.52 -14.02
CA LYS A 69 -30.71 -4.92 -12.84
C LYS A 69 -31.60 -4.90 -11.59
N LYS A 70 -32.89 -4.56 -11.73
CA LYS A 70 -33.83 -4.47 -10.60
C LYS A 70 -33.97 -5.81 -9.85
N THR A 71 -33.91 -6.93 -10.58
CA THR A 71 -34.00 -8.28 -10.02
C THR A 71 -32.75 -8.64 -9.20
N LEU A 72 -31.58 -8.14 -9.62
CA LEU A 72 -30.31 -8.39 -8.94
C LEU A 72 -30.28 -7.84 -7.50
N GLU A 73 -30.88 -6.68 -7.28
CA GLU A 73 -30.89 -5.98 -5.98
C GLU A 73 -32.00 -6.50 -5.06
N GLN A 74 -33.11 -7.02 -5.60
CA GLN A 74 -34.31 -7.34 -4.82
C GLN A 74 -34.60 -8.85 -4.68
N GLN A 75 -34.14 -9.70 -5.61
CA GLN A 75 -34.59 -11.10 -5.74
C GLN A 75 -33.43 -12.08 -6.01
N GLN A 76 -32.33 -11.97 -5.27
CA GLN A 76 -31.13 -12.82 -5.46
C GLN A 76 -31.42 -14.33 -5.40
N LYS A 77 -32.34 -14.76 -4.53
CA LYS A 77 -32.70 -16.18 -4.40
C LYS A 77 -33.32 -16.74 -5.68
N GLN A 78 -34.20 -15.98 -6.33
CA GLN A 78 -34.83 -16.38 -7.58
C GLN A 78 -33.80 -16.51 -8.71
N ILE A 79 -32.82 -15.59 -8.78
CA ILE A 79 -31.71 -15.67 -9.74
C ILE A 79 -30.91 -16.95 -9.53
N ILE A 80 -30.57 -17.28 -8.28
CA ILE A 80 -29.82 -18.50 -7.95
C ILE A 80 -30.60 -19.75 -8.38
N ASP A 81 -31.90 -19.81 -8.07
CA ASP A 81 -32.75 -20.96 -8.41
C ASP A 81 -32.86 -21.15 -9.93
N GLU A 82 -33.00 -20.07 -10.69
CA GLU A 82 -33.06 -20.11 -12.17
C GLU A 82 -31.72 -20.51 -12.80
N ILE A 83 -30.59 -20.04 -12.26
CA ILE A 83 -29.26 -20.47 -12.70
C ILE A 83 -29.09 -21.97 -12.42
N LEU A 84 -29.49 -22.46 -11.25
CA LEU A 84 -29.39 -23.88 -10.90
C LEU A 84 -30.24 -24.76 -11.83
N GLN A 85 -31.47 -24.32 -12.15
CA GLN A 85 -32.33 -25.03 -13.09
C GLN A 85 -31.69 -25.12 -14.48
N ASN A 86 -31.12 -24.03 -14.99
CA ASN A 86 -30.47 -24.03 -16.30
C ASN A 86 -29.21 -24.90 -16.34
N ILE A 87 -28.44 -24.93 -15.25
CA ILE A 87 -27.28 -25.82 -15.13
C ILE A 87 -27.72 -27.29 -15.17
N GLN A 88 -28.84 -27.64 -14.51
CA GLN A 88 -29.37 -29.01 -14.51
C GLN A 88 -29.97 -29.42 -15.86
N GLU A 89 -30.63 -28.50 -16.56
CA GLU A 89 -31.31 -28.79 -17.82
C GLU A 89 -30.34 -28.91 -19.01
N HIS A 90 -29.29 -28.09 -19.04
CA HIS A 90 -28.40 -27.96 -20.20
C HIS A 90 -26.99 -28.51 -19.98
N GLU A 91 -26.65 -28.92 -18.75
CA GLU A 91 -25.34 -29.45 -18.34
C GLU A 91 -24.16 -28.72 -19.01
N PRO A 92 -23.99 -27.40 -18.79
CA PRO A 92 -22.99 -26.62 -19.50
C PRO A 92 -21.56 -27.00 -19.09
N ASP A 93 -20.67 -27.11 -20.08
CA ASP A 93 -19.24 -27.30 -19.87
C ASP A 93 -18.61 -26.05 -19.26
N GLU A 94 -19.04 -24.86 -19.69
CA GLU A 94 -18.57 -23.57 -19.17
C GLU A 94 -19.69 -22.52 -19.07
N ILE A 95 -19.53 -21.58 -18.14
CA ILE A 95 -20.48 -20.47 -17.93
C ILE A 95 -19.79 -19.13 -18.25
N TRP A 96 -20.44 -18.30 -19.05
CA TRP A 96 -19.99 -16.95 -19.39
C TRP A 96 -20.95 -15.91 -18.83
N ILE A 97 -20.45 -15.03 -17.98
CA ILE A 97 -21.26 -13.99 -17.33
C ILE A 97 -20.94 -12.64 -17.93
N GLU A 98 -21.93 -11.98 -18.51
CA GLU A 98 -21.86 -10.55 -18.81
C GLU A 98 -22.33 -9.77 -17.58
N TRP A 99 -21.35 -9.17 -16.87
CA TRP A 99 -21.62 -8.44 -15.65
C TRP A 99 -22.06 -7.01 -15.93
N ASN A 100 -22.99 -6.52 -15.12
CA ASN A 100 -23.55 -5.18 -15.24
C ASN A 100 -22.48 -4.09 -15.05
N GLY A 101 -22.46 -3.10 -15.95
CA GLY A 101 -21.43 -2.05 -15.92
C GLY A 101 -21.49 -1.06 -14.74
N VAL A 102 -22.59 -1.00 -13.98
CA VAL A 102 -22.78 -0.05 -12.87
C VAL A 102 -22.95 -0.73 -11.51
N VAL A 103 -22.91 -2.06 -11.45
CA VAL A 103 -23.02 -2.81 -10.18
C VAL A 103 -21.63 -3.23 -9.70
N PRO A 104 -21.32 -3.06 -8.39
CA PRO A 104 -20.07 -3.52 -7.79
C PRO A 104 -19.82 -5.02 -7.99
N PHE A 105 -18.58 -5.42 -8.23
CA PHE A 105 -18.19 -6.82 -8.49
C PHE A 105 -18.42 -7.72 -7.26
N SER A 106 -18.37 -7.16 -6.06
CA SER A 106 -18.68 -7.85 -4.81
C SER A 106 -20.06 -8.51 -4.79
N GLN A 107 -21.06 -7.95 -5.48
CA GLN A 107 -22.38 -8.57 -5.54
C GLN A 107 -22.37 -9.89 -6.33
N LEU A 108 -21.59 -9.96 -7.42
CA LEU A 108 -21.39 -11.21 -8.15
C LEU A 108 -20.67 -12.24 -7.27
N GLN A 109 -19.65 -11.81 -6.54
CA GLN A 109 -18.93 -12.68 -5.61
C GLN A 109 -19.88 -13.25 -4.56
N LEU A 110 -20.74 -12.44 -3.96
CA LEU A 110 -21.75 -12.87 -2.98
C LEU A 110 -22.71 -13.92 -3.57
N LEU A 111 -23.14 -13.72 -4.82
CA LEU A 111 -24.02 -14.65 -5.52
C LEU A 111 -23.39 -16.04 -5.69
N PHE A 112 -22.07 -16.12 -5.91
CA PHE A 112 -21.34 -17.38 -6.05
C PHE A 112 -20.78 -17.95 -4.75
N LEU A 113 -20.52 -17.13 -3.71
CA LEU A 113 -19.95 -17.57 -2.43
C LEU A 113 -21.00 -18.07 -1.44
N ASN A 114 -22.16 -17.40 -1.36
CA ASN A 114 -23.17 -17.65 -0.31
C ASN A 114 -24.32 -18.55 -0.78
N SER A 115 -24.18 -19.19 -1.95
CA SER A 115 -25.24 -19.98 -2.58
C SER A 115 -24.80 -21.42 -2.88
N PRO A 116 -25.74 -22.32 -3.26
CA PRO A 116 -25.39 -23.67 -3.72
C PRO A 116 -24.43 -23.66 -4.93
N LEU A 117 -24.38 -22.55 -5.69
CA LEU A 117 -23.48 -22.38 -6.83
C LEU A 117 -22.01 -22.50 -6.45
N HIS A 118 -21.60 -22.18 -5.21
CA HIS A 118 -20.20 -22.36 -4.79
C HIS A 118 -19.70 -23.81 -4.93
N ARG A 119 -20.61 -24.79 -4.80
CA ARG A 119 -20.28 -26.21 -4.91
C ARG A 119 -20.15 -26.68 -6.35
N LEU A 120 -20.94 -26.09 -7.26
CA LEU A 120 -21.04 -26.48 -8.66
C LEU A 120 -20.13 -25.67 -9.58
N CYS A 121 -19.88 -24.41 -9.25
CA CYS A 121 -19.24 -23.44 -10.13
C CYS A 121 -17.97 -22.87 -9.51
N LYS A 122 -17.01 -22.47 -10.36
CA LYS A 122 -15.78 -21.79 -9.94
C LYS A 122 -15.45 -20.65 -10.89
N ILE A 123 -15.37 -19.42 -10.38
CA ILE A 123 -14.88 -18.28 -11.16
C ILE A 123 -13.41 -18.54 -11.53
N GLN A 124 -13.17 -18.74 -12.82
CA GLN A 124 -11.88 -19.11 -13.38
C GLN A 124 -11.09 -17.87 -13.79
N LYS A 125 -11.73 -16.97 -14.56
CA LYS A 125 -11.15 -15.67 -14.92
C LYS A 125 -12.17 -14.56 -14.99
N VAL A 126 -11.70 -13.35 -14.71
CA VAL A 126 -12.44 -12.09 -14.82
C VAL A 126 -11.74 -11.20 -15.84
N LEU A 127 -12.47 -10.80 -16.87
CA LEU A 127 -12.00 -9.94 -17.94
C LEU A 127 -12.63 -8.56 -17.78
N HIS A 128 -11.85 -7.51 -18.01
CA HIS A 128 -12.37 -6.15 -18.09
C HIS A 128 -12.32 -5.62 -19.52
N ILE A 129 -13.43 -5.12 -20.05
CA ILE A 129 -13.44 -4.44 -21.34
C ILE A 129 -13.47 -2.93 -21.09
N ALA A 130 -12.48 -2.24 -21.65
CA ALA A 130 -12.33 -0.81 -21.48
C ALA A 130 -12.09 -0.10 -22.81
N ASP A 131 -12.74 1.06 -22.95
CA ASP A 131 -12.48 2.02 -24.02
C ASP A 131 -11.41 3.02 -23.57
N ALA A 132 -10.31 3.12 -24.34
CA ALA A 132 -9.17 3.98 -24.03
C ALA A 132 -9.51 5.48 -23.94
N GLU A 133 -10.53 5.94 -24.66
CA GLU A 133 -10.90 7.36 -24.73
C GLU A 133 -11.90 7.73 -23.62
N LYS A 134 -12.75 6.78 -23.20
CA LYS A 134 -13.85 7.07 -22.25
C LYS A 134 -13.50 6.75 -20.78
N ILE A 135 -12.51 5.91 -20.50
CA ILE A 135 -12.28 5.37 -19.15
C ILE A 135 -12.07 6.43 -18.06
N GLU A 136 -11.35 7.53 -18.33
CA GLU A 136 -11.07 8.56 -17.32
C GLU A 136 -12.34 9.34 -16.94
N ASN A 137 -13.15 9.68 -17.95
CA ASN A 137 -14.41 10.38 -17.75
C ASN A 137 -15.41 9.51 -16.98
N ILE A 138 -15.40 8.21 -17.25
CA ILE A 138 -16.26 7.24 -16.61
C ILE A 138 -15.80 6.97 -15.17
N LEU A 139 -14.52 6.75 -14.93
CA LEU A 139 -13.97 6.54 -13.58
C LEU A 139 -14.36 7.67 -12.63
N GLY A 140 -14.29 8.93 -13.08
CA GLY A 140 -14.68 10.08 -12.27
C GLY A 140 -16.17 10.16 -11.92
N ARG A 141 -17.04 9.35 -12.54
CA ARG A 141 -18.51 9.46 -12.44
C ARG A 141 -19.21 8.20 -11.89
N THR A 142 -18.48 7.12 -11.64
CA THR A 142 -19.08 5.77 -11.47
C THR A 142 -19.02 5.22 -10.05
N GLY A 143 -18.65 6.04 -9.08
CA GLY A 143 -18.50 5.62 -7.69
C GLY A 143 -17.50 4.45 -7.57
N SER A 144 -17.84 3.47 -6.74
CA SER A 144 -16.99 2.30 -6.46
C SER A 144 -17.05 1.18 -7.50
N ALA A 145 -18.07 1.13 -8.37
CA ALA A 145 -18.34 -0.03 -9.22
C ALA A 145 -17.23 -0.31 -10.25
N LEU A 146 -16.83 0.70 -11.04
CA LEU A 146 -15.82 0.51 -12.08
C LEU A 146 -14.41 0.20 -11.52
N PRO A 147 -13.91 0.93 -10.48
CA PRO A 147 -12.66 0.56 -9.83
C PRO A 147 -12.67 -0.86 -9.26
N GLU A 148 -13.77 -1.29 -8.62
CA GLU A 148 -13.86 -2.64 -8.07
C GLU A 148 -13.83 -3.72 -9.16
N GLN A 149 -14.51 -3.49 -10.29
CA GLN A 149 -14.44 -4.39 -11.45
C GLN A 149 -13.02 -4.51 -12.01
N ILE A 150 -12.29 -3.40 -12.15
CA ILE A 150 -10.89 -3.40 -12.61
C ILE A 150 -9.98 -4.11 -11.58
N ALA A 151 -10.19 -3.86 -10.29
CA ALA A 151 -9.40 -4.45 -9.21
C ALA A 151 -9.53 -5.98 -9.15
N ASN A 152 -10.71 -6.52 -9.46
CA ASN A 152 -10.96 -7.96 -9.46
C ASN A 152 -10.70 -8.63 -10.82
N SER A 153 -10.26 -7.88 -11.83
CA SER A 153 -10.00 -8.41 -13.16
C SER A 153 -8.60 -9.02 -13.29
N ASP A 154 -8.49 -10.15 -13.98
CA ASP A 154 -7.22 -10.80 -14.28
C ASP A 154 -6.47 -10.13 -15.42
N PHE A 155 -7.23 -9.65 -16.41
CA PHE A 155 -6.70 -8.87 -17.51
C PHE A 155 -7.77 -7.95 -18.10
N ALA A 156 -7.32 -6.93 -18.83
CA ALA A 156 -8.19 -5.99 -19.52
C ALA A 156 -7.95 -6.00 -21.03
N VAL A 157 -9.04 -5.95 -21.77
CA VAL A 157 -9.08 -5.79 -23.22
C VAL A 157 -9.38 -4.34 -23.54
N ILE A 158 -8.43 -3.69 -24.22
CA ILE A 158 -8.46 -2.27 -24.58
C ILE A 158 -8.99 -2.11 -25.99
N ARG A 159 -10.05 -1.32 -26.09
CA ARG A 159 -10.63 -0.84 -27.34
C ARG A 159 -10.28 0.63 -27.55
N GLY A 160 -10.28 1.08 -28.81
CA GLY A 160 -10.13 2.51 -29.13
C GLY A 160 -8.73 3.11 -28.90
N ALA A 161 -7.71 2.33 -28.57
CA ALA A 161 -6.34 2.84 -28.38
C ALA A 161 -5.65 3.20 -29.71
N ARG A 162 -6.04 4.32 -30.31
CA ARG A 162 -5.50 4.78 -31.61
C ARG A 162 -4.06 5.32 -31.55
N SER A 163 -3.54 5.63 -30.36
CA SER A 163 -2.19 6.18 -30.17
C SER A 163 -1.42 5.52 -29.03
N LYS A 164 -0.08 5.47 -29.14
CA LYS A 164 0.82 4.99 -28.07
C LYS A 164 0.66 5.79 -26.77
N THR A 165 0.31 7.07 -26.87
CA THR A 165 0.07 7.95 -25.72
C THR A 165 -1.23 7.57 -25.00
N ALA A 166 -2.31 7.28 -25.72
CA ALA A 166 -3.56 6.77 -25.14
C ALA A 166 -3.33 5.44 -24.42
N TYR A 167 -2.61 4.49 -25.05
CA TYR A 167 -2.28 3.20 -24.42
C TYR A 167 -1.44 3.36 -23.12
N LYS A 168 -0.40 4.22 -23.15
CA LYS A 168 0.38 4.52 -21.92
C LYS A 168 -0.48 5.17 -20.83
N ARG A 169 -1.46 5.99 -21.22
CA ARG A 169 -2.36 6.68 -20.28
C ARG A 169 -3.29 5.69 -19.60
N ILE A 170 -4.03 4.88 -20.36
CA ILE A 170 -4.91 3.84 -19.80
C ILE A 170 -4.13 2.81 -18.98
N ARG A 171 -2.91 2.46 -19.40
CA ARG A 171 -2.02 1.59 -18.63
C ARG A 171 -1.66 2.17 -17.27
N ARG A 172 -1.43 3.48 -17.19
CA ARG A 172 -1.15 4.15 -15.92
C ARG A 172 -2.40 4.18 -15.02
N VAL A 173 -3.56 4.44 -15.61
CA VAL A 173 -4.85 4.49 -14.89
C VAL A 173 -5.20 3.11 -14.32
N MET A 174 -5.27 2.08 -15.17
CA MET A 174 -5.60 0.72 -14.73
C MET A 174 -4.49 0.09 -13.88
N GLY A 175 -3.22 0.31 -14.21
CA GLY A 175 -2.10 -0.19 -13.42
C GLY A 175 -1.99 0.44 -12.04
N GLY A 176 -2.59 1.60 -11.81
CA GLY A 176 -2.73 2.12 -10.45
C GLY A 176 -3.83 1.39 -9.66
N ILE A 177 -4.95 1.06 -10.29
CA ILE A 177 -6.09 0.37 -9.64
C ILE A 177 -5.74 -1.09 -9.38
N ASN A 178 -5.19 -1.77 -10.39
CA ASN A 178 -4.74 -3.15 -10.35
C ASN A 178 -3.32 -3.24 -10.92
N PRO A 179 -2.28 -3.19 -10.07
CA PRO A 179 -0.88 -3.25 -10.51
C PRO A 179 -0.50 -4.52 -11.26
N GLY A 180 -1.27 -5.61 -11.09
CA GLY A 180 -1.05 -6.89 -11.76
C GLY A 180 -1.84 -7.07 -13.06
N ILE A 181 -2.66 -6.09 -13.47
CA ILE A 181 -3.53 -6.25 -14.64
C ILE A 181 -2.72 -6.25 -15.94
N ASN A 182 -2.88 -7.32 -16.72
CA ASN A 182 -2.32 -7.38 -18.06
C ASN A 182 -3.27 -6.68 -19.05
N LEU A 183 -2.72 -5.85 -19.93
CA LEU A 183 -3.49 -5.02 -20.87
C LEU A 183 -3.26 -5.49 -22.30
N TYR A 184 -4.34 -5.89 -22.96
CA TYR A 184 -4.31 -6.38 -24.34
C TYR A 184 -5.04 -5.43 -25.26
N GLU A 185 -4.42 -5.07 -26.38
CA GLU A 185 -5.17 -4.44 -27.46
C GLU A 185 -5.88 -5.53 -28.26
N ALA A 186 -7.16 -5.34 -28.56
CA ALA A 186 -7.98 -6.30 -29.30
C ALA A 186 -7.60 -6.41 -30.79
N ARG A 187 -6.31 -6.62 -31.12
CA ARG A 187 -5.80 -6.74 -32.50
C ARG A 187 -5.65 -8.20 -32.96
N ALA A 188 -5.43 -9.15 -32.05
CA ALA A 188 -5.23 -10.56 -32.38
C ALA A 188 -5.95 -11.51 -31.39
N TYR A 189 -6.75 -12.45 -31.92
CA TYR A 189 -7.51 -13.42 -31.15
C TYR A 189 -6.64 -14.47 -30.44
N ASN A 190 -5.53 -14.88 -31.06
CA ASN A 190 -4.67 -15.93 -30.52
C ASN A 190 -4.04 -15.54 -29.17
N ASP A 191 -3.74 -14.25 -28.99
CA ASP A 191 -3.20 -13.74 -27.73
C ASP A 191 -4.27 -13.76 -26.62
N LEU A 192 -5.51 -13.44 -26.97
CA LEU A 192 -6.67 -13.51 -26.07
C LEU A 192 -6.94 -14.97 -25.65
N TYR A 193 -6.94 -15.90 -26.61
CA TYR A 193 -7.15 -17.33 -26.34
C TYR A 193 -6.06 -17.89 -25.42
N LYS A 194 -4.79 -17.61 -25.73
CA LYS A 194 -3.66 -18.01 -24.87
C LYS A 194 -3.78 -17.41 -23.47
N GLN A 195 -4.25 -16.18 -23.34
CA GLN A 195 -4.49 -15.56 -22.04
C GLN A 195 -5.64 -16.22 -21.29
N LEU A 196 -6.79 -16.45 -21.91
CA LEU A 196 -7.94 -17.12 -21.29
C LEU A 196 -7.55 -18.48 -20.69
N PHE A 197 -6.78 -19.28 -21.43
CA PHE A 197 -6.43 -20.64 -21.04
C PHE A 197 -5.02 -20.82 -20.45
N SER A 198 -4.21 -19.76 -20.37
CA SER A 198 -2.94 -19.84 -19.64
C SER A 198 -3.23 -20.08 -18.15
N GLY A 199 -2.78 -21.22 -17.63
CA GLY A 199 -2.79 -21.48 -16.20
C GLY A 199 -2.01 -20.39 -15.48
N LYS A 200 -2.61 -19.76 -14.48
CA LYS A 200 -1.82 -18.98 -13.52
C LYS A 200 -0.82 -19.97 -12.92
N GLY A 201 0.49 -19.74 -13.12
CA GLY A 201 1.50 -20.49 -12.40
C GLY A 201 1.14 -20.49 -10.93
N HIS A 202 1.06 -21.66 -10.30
CA HIS A 202 0.61 -21.77 -8.91
C HIS A 202 1.43 -20.78 -8.06
N PRO A 203 0.83 -19.99 -7.16
CA PRO A 203 1.57 -18.99 -6.36
C PRO A 203 2.75 -19.62 -5.61
N VAL A 204 2.66 -20.91 -5.28
CA VAL A 204 3.75 -21.72 -4.71
C VAL A 204 4.93 -21.89 -5.68
N ASN A 205 4.71 -22.07 -6.98
CA ASN A 205 5.79 -22.14 -7.97
C ASN A 205 6.50 -20.80 -8.12
N VAL A 206 5.76 -19.69 -8.12
CA VAL A 206 6.35 -18.36 -8.16
C VAL A 206 7.18 -18.12 -6.90
N PHE A 207 6.64 -18.48 -5.73
CA PHE A 207 7.39 -18.42 -4.47
C PHE A 207 8.68 -19.24 -4.54
N PHE A 208 8.60 -20.50 -4.97
CA PHE A 208 9.75 -21.39 -5.08
C PHE A 208 10.80 -20.84 -6.07
N GLN A 209 10.36 -20.32 -7.21
CA GLN A 209 11.24 -19.68 -8.19
C GLN A 209 11.94 -18.44 -7.61
N VAL A 210 11.23 -17.60 -6.87
CA VAL A 210 11.82 -16.42 -6.20
C VAL A 210 12.81 -16.85 -5.12
N THR A 211 12.48 -17.86 -4.32
CA THR A 211 13.38 -18.38 -3.28
C THR A 211 14.66 -18.96 -3.89
N VAL A 212 14.53 -19.78 -4.95
CA VAL A 212 15.69 -20.33 -5.67
C VAL A 212 16.54 -19.21 -6.28
N LEU A 213 15.91 -18.18 -6.84
CA LEU A 213 16.62 -17.02 -7.40
C LEU A 213 17.41 -16.26 -6.32
N ILE A 214 16.83 -16.04 -5.14
CA ILE A 214 17.50 -15.36 -4.03
C ILE A 214 18.69 -16.19 -3.53
N ILE A 215 18.53 -17.50 -3.40
CA ILE A 215 19.60 -18.41 -2.99
C ILE A 215 20.73 -18.43 -4.04
N ALA A 216 20.38 -18.55 -5.32
CA ALA A 216 21.35 -18.50 -6.41
C ALA A 216 22.11 -17.16 -6.42
N LEU A 217 21.41 -16.04 -6.25
CA LEU A 217 22.01 -14.72 -6.15
C LEU A 217 22.98 -14.62 -4.97
N TYR A 218 22.62 -15.16 -3.79
CA TYR A 218 23.51 -15.21 -2.63
C TYR A 218 24.82 -15.96 -2.95
N PHE A 219 24.73 -17.14 -3.56
CA PHE A 219 25.92 -17.92 -3.93
C PHE A 219 26.78 -17.26 -5.02
N ILE A 220 26.19 -16.48 -5.92
CA ILE A 220 26.93 -15.72 -6.95
C ILE A 220 27.61 -14.48 -6.37
N VAL A 221 26.91 -13.76 -5.49
CA VAL A 221 27.38 -12.48 -4.94
C VAL A 221 28.40 -12.69 -3.83
N LYS A 222 28.25 -13.74 -3.00
CA LYS A 222 29.13 -14.00 -1.85
C LYS A 222 30.62 -14.07 -2.22
N PRO A 223 31.07 -14.83 -3.25
CA PRO A 223 32.49 -14.88 -3.63
C PRO A 223 33.05 -13.50 -4.03
N ALA A 224 32.26 -12.70 -4.75
CA ALA A 224 32.67 -11.35 -5.14
C ALA A 224 32.76 -10.39 -3.94
N MET A 225 31.85 -10.52 -2.98
CA MET A 225 31.89 -9.73 -1.74
C MET A 225 33.03 -10.14 -0.81
N ASP A 226 33.30 -11.45 -0.70
CA ASP A 226 34.43 -11.98 0.07
C ASP A 226 35.76 -11.50 -0.53
N ALA A 227 35.87 -11.43 -1.86
CA ALA A 227 37.04 -10.85 -2.55
C ALA A 227 37.24 -9.35 -2.25
N LEU A 228 36.15 -8.60 -2.06
CA LEU A 228 36.17 -7.19 -1.65
C LEU A 228 36.32 -7.01 -0.13
N LYS A 229 36.51 -8.09 0.64
CA LYS A 229 36.55 -8.09 2.12
C LYS A 229 35.30 -7.49 2.78
N ILE A 230 34.15 -7.51 2.10
CA ILE A 230 32.89 -7.01 2.65
C ILE A 230 32.24 -8.14 3.46
N PRO A 231 31.93 -7.94 4.75
CA PRO A 231 31.40 -9.01 5.59
C PRO A 231 29.91 -9.25 5.33
N THR A 232 29.61 -10.04 4.28
CA THR A 232 28.26 -10.35 3.79
C THR A 232 27.34 -10.93 4.87
N ASN A 233 27.86 -11.81 5.72
CA ASN A 233 27.08 -12.41 6.81
C ASN A 233 26.61 -11.35 7.82
N THR A 234 27.44 -10.35 8.12
CA THR A 234 27.07 -9.25 9.00
C THR A 234 25.96 -8.41 8.39
N ILE A 235 26.03 -8.10 7.09
CA ILE A 235 24.98 -7.36 6.38
C ILE A 235 23.65 -8.09 6.47
N ILE A 236 23.63 -9.41 6.19
CA ILE A 236 22.41 -10.22 6.24
C ILE A 236 21.84 -10.28 7.66
N ASN A 237 22.69 -10.49 8.68
CA ASN A 237 22.25 -10.56 10.07
C ASN A 237 21.69 -9.22 10.56
N VAL A 238 22.33 -8.10 10.22
CA VAL A 238 21.84 -6.75 10.54
C VAL A 238 20.52 -6.49 9.81
N PHE A 239 20.44 -6.80 8.52
CA PHE A 239 19.21 -6.66 7.73
C PHE A 239 18.05 -7.45 8.34
N LEU A 240 18.25 -8.74 8.62
CA LEU A 240 17.22 -9.61 9.19
C LEU A 240 16.80 -9.14 10.58
N GLY A 241 17.76 -8.71 11.42
CA GLY A 241 17.49 -8.13 12.73
C GLY A 241 16.60 -6.88 12.65
N ILE A 242 16.90 -5.96 11.73
CA ILE A 242 16.09 -4.75 11.52
C ILE A 242 14.69 -5.12 11.03
N ILE A 243 14.56 -6.06 10.10
CA ILE A 243 13.26 -6.51 9.58
C ILE A 243 12.42 -7.15 10.68
N LEU A 244 13.00 -8.05 11.48
CA LEU A 244 12.32 -8.73 12.58
C LEU A 244 11.80 -7.74 13.63
N GLN A 245 12.53 -6.66 13.87
CA GLN A 245 12.09 -5.58 14.76
C GLN A 245 11.04 -4.68 14.10
N ALA A 246 11.25 -4.24 12.86
CA ALA A 246 10.43 -3.22 12.21
C ALA A 246 9.05 -3.72 11.77
N VAL A 247 8.92 -4.99 11.37
CA VAL A 247 7.65 -5.56 10.89
C VAL A 247 6.54 -5.55 11.96
N PRO A 248 6.77 -5.98 13.21
CA PRO A 248 5.77 -5.87 14.27
C PRO A 248 5.29 -4.43 14.51
N PHE A 249 6.21 -3.46 14.57
CA PHE A 249 5.82 -2.06 14.77
C PHE A 249 5.10 -1.47 13.58
N LEU A 250 5.54 -1.79 12.35
CA LEU A 250 4.83 -1.39 11.13
C LEU A 250 3.40 -1.95 11.13
N LEU A 251 3.22 -3.22 11.51
CA LEU A 251 1.90 -3.85 11.59
C LEU A 251 1.00 -3.10 12.58
N ILE A 252 1.49 -2.77 13.78
CA ILE A 252 0.75 -1.97 14.76
C ILE A 252 0.38 -0.59 14.19
N GLY A 253 1.33 0.09 13.53
CA GLY A 253 1.11 1.39 12.92
C GLY A 253 0.05 1.36 11.82
N VAL A 254 0.05 0.32 10.98
CA VAL A 254 -0.91 0.10 9.90
C VAL A 254 -2.30 -0.26 10.43
N LEU A 255 -2.38 -1.09 11.48
CA LEU A 255 -3.64 -1.39 12.16
C LEU A 255 -4.22 -0.12 12.78
N LEU A 256 -3.42 0.67 13.51
CA LEU A 256 -3.88 1.92 14.11
C LEU A 256 -4.28 2.95 13.04
N SER A 257 -3.50 3.07 11.97
CA SER A 257 -3.79 3.89 10.80
C SER A 257 -5.14 3.52 10.18
N SER A 258 -5.38 2.23 9.94
CA SER A 258 -6.64 1.71 9.38
C SER A 258 -7.82 1.92 10.34
N ALA A 259 -7.58 1.80 11.65
CA ALA A 259 -8.60 2.08 12.66
C ALA A 259 -9.00 3.56 12.65
N ILE A 260 -8.03 4.47 12.56
CA ILE A 260 -8.29 5.92 12.42
C ILE A 260 -9.06 6.19 11.12
N GLN A 261 -8.70 5.53 10.02
CA GLN A 261 -9.38 5.75 8.73
C GLN A 261 -10.83 5.27 8.75
N ILE A 262 -11.14 4.14 9.40
CA ILE A 262 -12.46 3.48 9.32
C ILE A 262 -13.38 3.85 10.48
N PHE A 263 -12.87 3.93 11.71
CA PHE A 263 -13.71 4.15 12.90
C PHE A 263 -13.86 5.63 13.27
N ILE A 264 -13.03 6.53 12.73
CA ILE A 264 -13.09 7.97 13.05
C ILE A 264 -13.56 8.76 11.82
N PRO A 265 -14.82 9.22 11.78
CA PRO A 265 -15.35 10.03 10.68
C PRO A 265 -14.58 11.36 10.54
N LYS A 266 -14.50 11.88 9.32
CA LYS A 266 -13.77 13.12 9.03
C LYS A 266 -14.39 14.31 9.77
N GLU A 267 -15.72 14.32 9.86
CA GLU A 267 -16.55 15.33 10.52
C GLU A 267 -16.25 15.38 12.03
N THR A 268 -15.91 14.25 12.64
CA THR A 268 -15.54 14.20 14.05
C THR A 268 -14.19 14.87 14.29
N ILE A 269 -13.22 14.65 13.40
CA ILE A 269 -11.93 15.33 13.44
C ILE A 269 -12.13 16.83 13.17
N GLU A 270 -12.89 17.21 12.14
CA GLU A 270 -13.16 18.63 11.84
C GLU A 270 -13.87 19.37 12.98
N ARG A 271 -14.76 18.70 13.73
CA ARG A 271 -15.49 19.30 14.87
C ARG A 271 -14.70 19.32 16.17
N ARG A 272 -13.93 18.27 16.49
CA ARG A 272 -13.23 18.12 17.78
C ARG A 272 -11.76 18.54 17.74
N PHE A 273 -11.13 18.56 16.58
CA PHE A 273 -9.72 18.91 16.47
C PHE A 273 -9.54 20.43 16.64
N PRO A 274 -8.51 20.90 17.35
CA PRO A 274 -8.28 22.32 17.55
C PRO A 274 -8.19 23.12 16.24
N LYS A 275 -8.85 24.28 16.20
CA LYS A 275 -8.78 25.20 15.05
C LYS A 275 -7.45 25.96 14.98
N SER A 276 -6.78 26.19 16.12
CA SER A 276 -5.49 26.87 16.16
C SER A 276 -4.35 25.88 15.94
N ILE A 277 -3.38 26.25 15.09
CA ILE A 277 -2.22 25.41 14.75
C ILE A 277 -1.42 25.06 16.02
N GLY A 278 -1.23 26.01 16.94
CA GLY A 278 -0.49 25.79 18.19
C GLY A 278 -1.14 24.76 19.11
N LEU A 279 -2.46 24.84 19.33
CA LEU A 279 -3.17 23.86 20.16
C LEU A 279 -3.21 22.48 19.46
N GLY A 280 -3.31 22.47 18.13
CA GLY A 280 -3.18 21.25 17.33
C GLY A 280 -1.82 20.58 17.50
N MET A 281 -0.72 21.34 17.46
CA MET A 281 0.65 20.83 17.68
C MET A 281 0.80 20.25 19.09
N LEU A 282 0.21 20.89 20.10
CA LEU A 282 0.22 20.38 21.48
C LEU A 282 -0.53 19.04 21.58
N VAL A 283 -1.72 18.93 20.97
CA VAL A 283 -2.46 17.67 20.90
C VAL A 283 -1.68 16.59 20.15
N ALA A 284 -0.96 16.96 19.08
CA ALA A 284 -0.09 16.05 18.36
C ALA A 284 1.07 15.52 19.22
N ILE A 285 1.73 16.38 19.99
CA ILE A 285 2.82 15.96 20.91
C ILE A 285 2.27 15.04 22.00
N LEU A 286 1.16 15.40 22.64
CA LEU A 286 0.53 14.56 23.67
C LEU A 286 0.07 13.21 23.09
N GLY A 287 -0.52 13.22 21.91
CA GLY A 287 -0.91 12.01 21.19
C GLY A 287 0.30 11.13 20.87
N GLY A 288 1.42 11.71 20.44
CA GLY A 288 2.67 10.99 20.17
C GLY A 288 3.30 10.39 21.42
N PHE A 289 3.16 11.02 22.59
CA PHE A 289 3.62 10.45 23.86
C PHE A 289 2.72 9.28 24.31
N CYS A 290 1.41 9.45 24.23
CA CYS A 290 0.43 8.44 24.66
C CYS A 290 0.35 7.22 23.73
N LEU A 291 0.73 7.38 22.46
CA LEU A 291 0.79 6.29 21.48
C LEU A 291 2.25 5.83 21.38
N PRO A 292 2.64 4.69 21.98
CA PRO A 292 4.02 4.20 21.97
C PRO A 292 4.39 3.60 20.61
N VAL A 293 4.25 4.38 19.55
CA VAL A 293 4.60 4.02 18.17
C VAL A 293 6.03 4.44 17.88
N CYS A 294 6.78 3.56 17.19
CA CYS A 294 8.10 3.89 16.70
C CYS A 294 8.00 4.70 15.38
N ASP A 295 9.14 5.14 14.88
CA ASP A 295 9.28 5.85 13.62
C ASP A 295 8.68 5.11 12.40
N CYS A 296 8.81 3.78 12.32
CA CYS A 296 8.17 2.99 11.27
C CYS A 296 6.64 3.01 11.35
N ALA A 297 6.08 3.08 12.56
CA ALA A 297 4.64 3.08 12.79
C ALA A 297 4.02 4.48 12.64
N SER A 298 4.81 5.54 12.81
CA SER A 298 4.32 6.92 12.72
C SER A 298 3.98 7.33 11.29
N ILE A 299 4.58 6.72 10.26
CA ILE A 299 4.38 7.08 8.84
C ILE A 299 2.96 6.74 8.33
N PRO A 300 2.42 5.51 8.50
CA PRO A 300 1.02 5.22 8.15
C PRO A 300 0.04 6.13 8.88
N ILE A 301 0.27 6.38 10.17
CA ILE A 301 -0.58 7.24 10.99
C ILE A 301 -0.51 8.68 10.48
N PHE A 302 0.68 9.21 10.23
CA PHE A 302 0.88 10.53 9.64
C PHE A 302 0.11 10.69 8.33
N ARG A 303 0.20 9.69 7.43
CA ARG A 303 -0.58 9.67 6.18
C ARG A 303 -2.08 9.71 6.45
N SER A 304 -2.58 8.94 7.41
CA SER A 304 -3.98 8.92 7.82
C SER A 304 -4.47 10.25 8.36
N LEU A 305 -3.68 10.89 9.23
CA LEU A 305 -4.02 12.20 9.82
C LEU A 305 -4.12 13.27 8.73
N VAL A 306 -3.17 13.30 7.79
CA VAL A 306 -3.20 14.22 6.64
C VAL A 306 -4.43 13.95 5.75
N LYS A 307 -4.75 12.68 5.46
CA LYS A 307 -5.95 12.30 4.69
C LYS A 307 -7.25 12.73 5.37
N LYS A 308 -7.31 12.68 6.70
CA LYS A 308 -8.46 13.13 7.51
C LYS A 308 -8.56 14.65 7.61
N GLY A 309 -7.68 15.41 6.97
CA GLY A 309 -7.75 16.86 6.89
C GLY A 309 -7.05 17.59 8.04
N ILE A 310 -6.30 16.89 8.90
CA ILE A 310 -5.49 17.55 9.93
C ILE A 310 -4.46 18.46 9.25
N PRO A 311 -4.26 19.70 9.73
CA PRO A 311 -3.28 20.62 9.15
C PRO A 311 -1.89 19.97 9.05
N LEU A 312 -1.26 20.11 7.88
CA LEU A 312 0.05 19.52 7.60
C LEU A 312 1.13 19.86 8.65
N PRO A 313 1.23 21.11 9.17
CA PRO A 313 2.16 21.45 10.25
C PRO A 313 2.01 20.54 11.48
N VAL A 314 0.77 20.29 11.87
CA VAL A 314 0.42 19.52 13.06
C VAL A 314 0.75 18.05 12.86
N ALA A 315 0.43 17.51 11.68
CA ALA A 315 0.73 16.13 11.33
C ALA A 315 2.26 15.89 11.23
N ILE A 316 3.04 16.84 10.71
CA ILE A 316 4.51 16.76 10.68
C ILE A 316 5.09 16.82 12.11
N THR A 317 4.55 17.69 12.98
CA THR A 317 4.94 17.72 14.38
C THR A 317 4.65 16.39 15.07
N PHE A 318 3.49 15.77 14.82
CA PHE A 318 3.21 14.41 15.32
C PHE A 318 4.26 13.41 14.83
N MET A 319 4.50 13.33 13.51
CA MET A 319 5.40 12.34 12.90
C MET A 319 6.82 12.43 13.45
N THR A 320 7.33 13.65 13.64
CA THR A 320 8.72 13.90 14.09
C THR A 320 8.86 13.84 15.61
N ALA A 321 7.86 14.26 16.40
CA ALA A 321 7.96 14.29 17.85
C ALA A 321 7.79 12.90 18.48
N THR A 322 6.83 12.12 17.96
CA THR A 322 6.44 10.80 18.44
C THR A 322 7.63 9.87 18.71
N PRO A 323 8.55 9.62 17.74
CA PRO A 323 9.66 8.70 17.98
C PRO A 323 10.71 9.23 18.97
N VAL A 324 10.72 10.53 19.29
CA VAL A 324 11.67 11.12 20.25
C VAL A 324 11.12 11.08 21.68
N ILE A 325 9.81 11.33 21.84
CA ILE A 325 9.13 11.37 23.15
C ILE A 325 8.54 10.01 23.56
N ASN A 326 8.71 8.97 22.73
CA ASN A 326 8.21 7.64 23.02
C ASN A 326 8.80 7.12 24.35
N PRO A 327 7.98 6.61 25.29
CA PRO A 327 8.46 6.08 26.57
C PRO A 327 9.57 5.02 26.45
N VAL A 328 9.51 4.16 25.44
CA VAL A 328 10.54 3.14 25.17
C VAL A 328 11.88 3.79 24.81
N VAL A 329 11.83 4.89 24.08
CA VAL A 329 13.01 5.65 23.64
C VAL A 329 13.61 6.47 24.79
N ILE A 330 12.76 7.05 25.63
CA ILE A 330 13.17 7.73 26.86
C ILE A 330 13.92 6.75 27.77
N LEU A 331 13.33 5.57 28.01
CA LEU A 331 13.95 4.52 28.83
C LEU A 331 15.24 3.99 28.20
N SER A 332 15.29 3.75 26.89
CA SER A 332 16.52 3.26 26.23
C SER A 332 17.65 4.29 26.30
N THR A 333 17.33 5.59 26.22
CA THR A 333 18.30 6.68 26.42
C THR A 333 18.85 6.68 27.84
N TYR A 334 17.96 6.56 28.82
CA TYR A 334 18.34 6.53 30.24
C TYR A 334 19.32 5.38 30.53
N TYR A 335 19.03 4.17 30.05
CA TYR A 335 19.91 3.01 30.23
C TYR A 335 21.21 3.12 29.43
N ALA A 336 21.17 3.58 28.18
CA ALA A 336 22.36 3.70 27.33
C ALA A 336 23.39 4.69 27.89
N PHE A 337 22.94 5.77 28.54
CA PHE A 337 23.81 6.80 29.10
C PHE A 337 24.02 6.67 30.61
N GLY A 338 23.85 5.46 31.17
CA GLY A 338 24.20 5.16 32.56
C GLY A 338 23.41 5.97 33.59
N GLY A 339 22.16 6.31 33.29
CA GLY A 339 21.28 7.05 34.20
C GLY A 339 21.40 8.58 34.12
N ASN A 340 22.13 9.12 33.14
CA ASN A 340 22.27 10.57 32.97
C ASN A 340 20.96 11.23 32.51
N MET A 341 20.22 11.80 33.47
CA MET A 341 18.95 12.49 33.21
C MET A 341 19.10 13.76 32.37
N ALA A 342 20.24 14.44 32.40
CA ALA A 342 20.45 15.63 31.58
C ALA A 342 20.35 15.28 30.09
N ILE A 343 20.92 14.14 29.68
CA ILE A 343 20.86 13.69 28.28
C ILE A 343 19.42 13.34 27.87
N VAL A 344 18.68 12.67 28.76
CA VAL A 344 17.28 12.29 28.51
C VAL A 344 16.40 13.53 28.36
N ILE A 345 16.49 14.47 29.31
CA ILE A 345 15.71 15.72 29.30
C ILE A 345 16.07 16.54 28.07
N ASN A 346 17.36 16.72 27.77
CA ASN A 346 17.81 17.45 26.59
C ASN A 346 17.26 16.81 25.32
N ARG A 347 17.33 15.47 25.15
CA ARG A 347 16.77 14.76 23.99
C ARG A 347 15.28 15.05 23.80
N ILE A 348 14.50 15.00 24.87
CA ILE A 348 13.05 15.27 24.84
C ILE A 348 12.77 16.73 24.49
N CYS A 349 13.39 17.67 25.21
CA CYS A 349 13.19 19.10 25.02
C CYS A 349 13.58 19.53 23.60
N PHE A 350 14.77 19.13 23.13
CA PHE A 350 15.19 19.41 21.76
C PHE A 350 14.30 18.75 20.73
N GLY A 351 13.94 17.48 20.95
CA GLY A 351 13.02 16.77 20.08
C GLY A 351 11.72 17.53 19.86
N ILE A 352 11.08 17.96 20.95
CA ILE A 352 9.83 18.72 20.90
C ILE A 352 10.04 20.06 20.17
N ILE A 353 11.06 20.84 20.54
CA ILE A 353 11.31 22.15 19.95
C ILE A 353 11.58 22.02 18.44
N VAL A 354 12.47 21.10 18.04
CA VAL A 354 12.79 20.82 16.64
C VAL A 354 11.53 20.41 15.89
N SER A 355 10.71 19.49 16.42
CA SER A 355 9.47 19.05 15.78
C SER A 355 8.42 20.16 15.59
N VAL A 356 8.30 21.07 16.56
CA VAL A 356 7.40 22.23 16.45
C VAL A 356 7.91 23.18 15.37
N LEU A 357 9.21 23.52 15.38
CA LEU A 357 9.79 24.41 14.36
C LEU A 357 9.68 23.82 12.96
N ILE A 358 9.97 22.52 12.78
CA ILE A 358 9.79 21.83 11.50
C ILE A 358 8.32 21.98 11.06
N GLY A 359 7.36 21.67 11.93
CA GLY A 359 5.93 21.82 11.62
C GLY A 359 5.58 23.24 11.19
N LEU A 360 6.03 24.26 11.93
CA LEU A 360 5.76 25.67 11.64
C LEU A 360 6.29 26.12 10.26
N THR A 361 7.42 25.57 9.79
CA THR A 361 7.89 25.90 8.43
C THR A 361 6.93 25.48 7.31
N PHE A 362 6.00 24.56 7.60
CA PHE A 362 4.96 24.11 6.67
C PHE A 362 3.62 24.82 6.87
N ALA A 363 3.50 25.76 7.83
CA ALA A 363 2.24 26.47 8.11
C ALA A 363 1.74 27.31 6.93
N ASN A 364 2.65 27.90 6.17
CA ASN A 364 2.31 28.74 5.01
C ASN A 364 2.23 27.96 3.69
N SER A 365 2.48 26.64 3.71
CA SER A 365 2.42 25.80 2.50
C SER A 365 0.97 25.38 2.22
N SER A 366 0.20 26.32 1.67
CA SER A 366 -1.27 26.25 1.52
C SER A 366 -1.82 25.16 0.58
N ALA A 367 -1.00 24.47 -0.23
CA ALA A 367 -1.52 23.47 -1.17
C ALA A 367 -1.35 22.02 -0.68
N GLN A 368 -2.25 21.57 0.22
CA GLN A 368 -2.39 20.15 0.62
C GLN A 368 -2.54 19.20 -0.60
N SER A 369 -3.02 19.71 -1.73
CA SER A 369 -3.24 18.94 -2.97
C SER A 369 -1.97 18.45 -3.68
N HIS A 370 -0.80 19.04 -3.44
CA HIS A 370 0.47 18.65 -4.09
C HIS A 370 1.41 17.83 -3.19
N VAL A 371 1.03 17.59 -1.94
CA VAL A 371 1.89 16.96 -0.92
C VAL A 371 1.79 15.44 -0.94
N LEU A 372 0.59 14.89 -1.13
CA LEU A 372 0.39 13.45 -1.32
C LEU A 372 0.72 13.08 -2.79
N THR A 373 1.32 11.91 -3.00
CA THR A 373 1.56 11.39 -4.36
C THR A 373 0.24 10.89 -4.92
N GLY A 374 -0.61 11.82 -5.35
CA GLY A 374 -1.96 11.46 -5.73
C GLY A 374 -2.73 12.62 -6.32
N GLY A 375 -2.74 12.73 -7.65
CA GLY A 375 -3.75 13.52 -8.35
C GLY A 375 -5.16 12.97 -8.09
N ALA A 376 -6.17 13.50 -8.77
CA ALA A 376 -7.58 13.06 -8.68
C ALA A 376 -7.77 11.52 -8.67
N LEU A 377 -6.83 10.79 -9.28
CA LEU A 377 -6.74 9.34 -9.29
C LEU A 377 -6.56 8.70 -7.90
N ASP A 378 -5.91 9.32 -6.92
CA ASP A 378 -5.66 8.73 -5.58
C ASP A 378 -6.82 8.98 -4.59
N ARG A 379 -7.64 10.02 -4.85
CA ARG A 379 -9.02 10.11 -4.30
C ARG A 379 -9.90 8.98 -4.84
N LEU A 380 -9.67 8.61 -6.10
CA LEU A 380 -10.25 7.46 -6.79
C LEU A 380 -9.63 6.11 -6.35
N MET A 381 -8.36 6.10 -5.89
CA MET A 381 -7.62 4.91 -5.44
C MET A 381 -7.83 4.58 -3.97
N CYS A 382 -8.86 5.16 -3.34
CA CYS A 382 -9.62 4.38 -2.37
C CYS A 382 -10.41 3.28 -3.14
N SER A 383 -9.70 2.41 -3.85
CA SER A 383 -10.23 1.27 -4.62
C SER A 383 -10.77 0.14 -3.71
N CYS A 384 -10.98 0.46 -2.43
CA CYS A 384 -11.73 -0.35 -1.48
C CYS A 384 -13.17 0.14 -1.30
N GLY A 385 -13.63 1.15 -2.04
CA GLY A 385 -14.96 1.74 -1.85
C GLY A 385 -15.14 2.46 -0.51
N CYS A 386 -14.08 2.55 0.31
CA CYS A 386 -14.19 2.84 1.74
C CYS A 386 -14.78 4.21 2.12
N TYR A 387 -14.85 5.18 1.21
CA TYR A 387 -15.44 6.49 1.53
C TYR A 387 -16.95 6.56 1.30
N GLU A 388 -17.49 5.82 0.32
CA GLU A 388 -18.95 5.67 0.16
C GLU A 388 -19.48 4.46 0.94
N ASP A 389 -18.68 3.38 1.09
CA ASP A 389 -19.10 2.16 1.79
C ASP A 389 -18.98 2.22 3.32
N ALA A 390 -18.21 3.15 3.91
CA ALA A 390 -18.16 3.27 5.37
C ALA A 390 -19.49 3.73 5.98
N GLU A 391 -20.29 4.50 5.23
CA GLU A 391 -21.66 4.88 5.61
C GLU A 391 -22.69 3.79 5.27
N SER A 392 -22.48 2.99 4.21
CA SER A 392 -23.39 1.93 3.77
C SER A 392 -23.26 0.62 4.57
N VAL A 393 -22.08 0.34 5.15
CA VAL A 393 -21.82 -0.85 5.96
C VAL A 393 -22.21 -0.61 7.42
N THR A 394 -23.45 -0.94 7.74
CA THR A 394 -24.02 -0.82 9.11
C THR A 394 -23.59 -1.95 10.04
N THR A 395 -23.16 -3.10 9.50
CA THR A 395 -22.83 -4.30 10.27
C THR A 395 -21.37 -4.30 10.75
N PHE A 396 -21.17 -4.61 12.03
CA PHE A 396 -19.86 -4.67 12.68
C PHE A 396 -18.87 -5.62 11.95
N THR A 397 -19.37 -6.76 11.46
CA THR A 397 -18.58 -7.75 10.70
C THR A 397 -18.04 -7.19 9.38
N GLY A 398 -18.83 -6.35 8.71
CA GLY A 398 -18.39 -5.67 7.47
C GLY A 398 -17.31 -4.62 7.75
N LYS A 399 -17.43 -3.86 8.85
CA LYS A 399 -16.39 -2.90 9.28
C LYS A 399 -15.07 -3.59 9.63
N ILE A 400 -15.11 -4.75 10.28
CA ILE A 400 -13.91 -5.56 10.55
C ILE A 400 -13.29 -6.08 9.25
N GLY A 401 -14.12 -6.59 8.32
CA GLY A 401 -13.63 -7.04 7.01
C GLY A 401 -12.94 -5.92 6.23
N LEU A 402 -13.54 -4.72 6.23
CA LEU A 402 -12.97 -3.52 5.63
C LEU A 402 -11.66 -3.11 6.30
N PHE A 403 -11.61 -3.16 7.63
CA PHE A 403 -10.43 -2.89 8.44
C PHE A 403 -9.26 -3.80 8.11
N LEU A 404 -9.50 -5.10 8.00
CA LEU A 404 -8.46 -6.07 7.67
C LEU A 404 -7.95 -5.87 6.23
N ARG A 405 -8.84 -5.65 5.26
CA ARG A 405 -8.46 -5.40 3.87
C ARG A 405 -7.64 -4.12 3.71
N HIS A 406 -8.07 -3.04 4.38
CA HIS A 406 -7.35 -1.77 4.37
C HIS A 406 -5.97 -1.91 5.04
N SER A 407 -5.91 -2.61 6.17
CA SER A 407 -4.65 -2.89 6.88
C SER A 407 -3.70 -3.70 6.01
N GLN A 408 -4.19 -4.73 5.31
CA GLN A 408 -3.37 -5.53 4.39
C GLN A 408 -2.80 -4.65 3.26
N ALA A 409 -3.63 -3.83 2.64
CA ALA A 409 -3.21 -2.96 1.54
C ALA A 409 -2.15 -1.94 1.99
N GLU A 410 -2.34 -1.28 3.14
CA GLU A 410 -1.35 -0.36 3.69
C GLU A 410 -0.04 -1.08 4.08
N PHE A 411 -0.12 -2.27 4.67
CA PHE A 411 1.05 -3.05 5.07
C PHE A 411 1.94 -3.37 3.88
N PHE A 412 1.39 -3.88 2.77
CA PHE A 412 2.18 -4.17 1.58
C PHE A 412 2.63 -2.90 0.83
N SER A 413 1.84 -1.84 0.88
CA SER A 413 2.17 -0.55 0.25
C SER A 413 3.42 0.09 0.89
N VAL A 414 3.51 0.06 2.23
CA VAL A 414 4.64 0.62 2.99
C VAL A 414 5.78 -0.40 3.13
N GLY A 415 5.45 -1.68 3.34
CA GLY A 415 6.40 -2.75 3.64
C GLY A 415 7.46 -2.94 2.55
N LYS A 416 7.11 -2.78 1.26
CA LYS A 416 8.10 -2.84 0.18
C LYS A 416 9.20 -1.78 0.28
N TYR A 417 8.86 -0.58 0.76
CA TYR A 417 9.84 0.49 0.97
C TYR A 417 10.65 0.29 2.24
N LEU A 418 10.03 -0.27 3.29
CA LEU A 418 10.76 -0.69 4.48
C LEU A 418 11.84 -1.72 4.13
N VAL A 419 11.52 -2.75 3.34
CA VAL A 419 12.51 -3.76 2.92
C VAL A 419 13.68 -3.14 2.15
N ILE A 420 13.41 -2.24 1.20
CA ILE A 420 14.47 -1.56 0.45
C ILE A 420 15.31 -0.66 1.36
N GLY A 421 14.67 0.14 2.20
CA GLY A 421 15.36 1.08 3.11
C GLY A 421 16.22 0.36 4.16
N THR A 422 15.73 -0.72 4.74
CA THR A 422 16.45 -1.53 5.73
C THR A 422 17.63 -2.28 5.12
N PHE A 423 17.49 -2.76 3.87
CA PHE A 423 18.61 -3.36 3.13
C PHE A 423 19.72 -2.32 2.89
N ILE A 424 19.37 -1.14 2.39
CA ILE A 424 20.35 -0.05 2.19
C ILE A 424 21.02 0.33 3.52
N SER A 425 20.24 0.49 4.60
CA SER A 425 20.79 0.82 5.92
C SER A 425 21.76 -0.27 6.42
N SER A 426 21.47 -1.56 6.24
CA SER A 426 22.35 -2.65 6.67
C SER A 426 23.72 -2.66 5.98
N ILE A 427 23.77 -2.26 4.70
CA ILE A 427 25.03 -2.11 3.95
C ILE A 427 25.85 -0.97 4.58
N PHE A 428 25.22 0.19 4.76
CA PHE A 428 25.90 1.34 5.33
C PHE A 428 26.32 1.13 6.78
N GLN A 429 25.56 0.40 7.58
CA GLN A 429 25.95 0.09 8.96
C GLN A 429 27.17 -0.82 9.04
N THR A 430 27.30 -1.71 8.06
CA THR A 430 28.43 -2.63 8.00
C THR A 430 29.71 -1.97 7.47
N ILE A 431 29.58 -1.04 6.51
CA ILE A 431 30.72 -0.41 5.82
C ILE A 431 31.08 0.96 6.42
N GLY A 432 30.09 1.70 6.92
CA GLY A 432 30.17 3.15 7.13
C GLY A 432 30.89 3.59 8.41
N THR A 433 31.12 2.71 9.38
CA THR A 433 31.71 3.12 10.67
C THR A 433 33.16 3.57 10.56
N GLY A 434 33.96 3.02 9.64
CA GLY A 434 35.38 3.38 9.49
C GLY A 434 35.66 4.66 8.68
N ILE A 435 34.71 5.11 7.85
CA ILE A 435 34.91 6.25 6.95
C ILE A 435 34.80 7.58 7.72
N PHE A 436 33.87 7.67 8.68
CA PHE A 436 33.56 8.93 9.38
C PHE A 436 34.43 9.17 10.62
N THR A 437 35.01 8.13 11.22
CA THR A 437 35.87 8.27 12.42
C THR A 437 37.27 8.81 12.11
N SER A 438 37.74 8.71 10.87
CA SER A 438 39.06 9.21 10.46
C SER A 438 39.12 10.72 10.24
N SER A 439 37.98 11.39 10.03
CA SER A 439 37.91 12.84 9.77
C SER A 439 37.78 13.69 11.03
N GLN A 440 37.90 13.09 12.21
CA GLN A 440 37.51 13.70 13.48
C GLN A 440 38.63 14.48 14.18
N SER A 441 39.89 14.09 13.99
CA SER A 441 41.03 14.61 14.75
C SER A 441 41.27 16.12 14.60
N SER A 442 40.58 16.79 13.67
CA SER A 442 40.66 18.23 13.41
C SER A 442 39.30 18.92 13.22
N ALA A 443 38.18 18.27 13.59
CA ALA A 443 36.84 18.78 13.28
C ALA A 443 36.32 19.76 14.34
N ASN A 444 35.98 20.99 13.91
CA ASN A 444 35.26 21.95 14.76
C ASN A 444 33.86 21.42 15.15
N LEU A 445 33.26 21.98 16.22
CA LEU A 445 31.95 21.56 16.75
C LEU A 445 30.85 21.48 15.66
N ALA A 446 30.77 22.47 14.78
CA ALA A 446 29.82 22.48 13.67
C ALA A 446 29.99 21.27 12.74
N LEU A 447 31.24 20.96 12.36
CA LEU A 447 31.54 19.81 11.50
C LEU A 447 31.23 18.49 12.21
N SER A 448 31.52 18.40 13.51
CA SER A 448 31.16 17.24 14.34
C SER A 448 29.65 16.99 14.38
N ILE A 449 28.83 18.04 14.58
CA ILE A 449 27.36 17.94 14.56
C ILE A 449 26.89 17.49 13.17
N PHE A 450 27.42 18.09 12.10
CA PHE A 450 27.06 17.73 10.73
C PHE A 450 27.35 16.25 10.43
N ILE A 451 28.56 15.77 10.76
CA ILE A 451 28.96 14.37 10.57
C ILE A 451 28.03 13.44 11.35
N MET A 452 27.76 13.75 12.63
CA MET A 452 26.88 12.91 13.45
C MET A 452 25.44 12.89 12.95
N MET A 453 24.92 13.99 12.39
CA MET A 453 23.58 14.00 11.78
C MET A 453 23.53 13.20 10.47
N VAL A 454 24.60 13.25 9.65
CA VAL A 454 24.72 12.39 8.45
C VAL A 454 24.83 10.92 8.85
N MET A 455 25.61 10.61 9.89
CA MET A 455 25.69 9.27 10.46
C MET A 455 24.34 8.81 10.99
N ALA A 456 23.56 9.67 11.67
CA ALA A 456 22.21 9.34 12.10
C ALA A 456 21.30 8.98 10.91
N PHE A 457 21.34 9.77 9.83
CA PHE A 457 20.53 9.49 8.64
C PHE A 457 20.79 8.08 8.06
N VAL A 458 22.05 7.65 8.12
CA VAL A 458 22.56 6.46 7.45
C VAL A 458 22.54 5.22 8.35
N LEU A 459 22.95 5.39 9.61
CA LEU A 459 23.18 4.32 10.59
C LEU A 459 22.01 4.12 11.55
N SER A 460 21.00 5.00 11.56
CA SER A 460 19.80 4.83 12.38
C SER A 460 19.16 3.46 12.13
N LEU A 461 18.92 2.74 13.23
CA LEU A 461 18.32 1.41 13.23
C LEU A 461 16.83 1.51 13.54
N CYS A 462 16.56 2.08 14.71
CA CYS A 462 15.25 2.26 15.31
C CYS A 462 15.43 3.26 16.45
N SER A 463 14.43 4.10 16.67
CA SER A 463 14.51 5.20 17.63
C SER A 463 15.01 4.82 19.04
N SER A 464 14.77 3.58 19.47
CA SER A 464 15.25 3.01 20.73
C SER A 464 16.72 2.56 20.68
N SER A 465 17.14 1.88 19.61
CA SER A 465 18.49 1.36 19.39
C SER A 465 19.52 2.46 19.11
N ASP A 466 19.06 3.59 18.54
CA ASP A 466 19.91 4.75 18.24
C ASP A 466 20.61 5.31 19.48
N ALA A 467 20.01 5.18 20.66
CA ALA A 467 20.64 5.59 21.92
C ALA A 467 21.94 4.81 22.20
N VAL A 468 21.94 3.50 21.93
CA VAL A 468 23.10 2.64 22.13
C VAL A 468 24.18 2.94 21.09
N ILE A 469 23.78 3.16 19.83
CA ILE A 469 24.71 3.57 18.77
C ILE A 469 25.38 4.90 19.14
N ALA A 470 24.59 5.91 19.49
CA ALA A 470 25.10 7.24 19.85
C ALA A 470 26.05 7.19 21.05
N ARG A 471 25.77 6.36 22.05
CA ARG A 471 26.64 6.17 23.22
C ARG A 471 28.02 5.64 22.83
N SER A 472 28.10 4.76 21.84
CA SER A 472 29.38 4.19 21.38
C SER A 472 30.33 5.28 20.84
N PHE A 473 29.77 6.39 20.33
CA PHE A 473 30.50 7.54 19.81
C PHE A 473 30.77 8.64 20.84
N SER A 474 30.22 8.55 22.07
CA SER A 474 30.31 9.65 23.04
C SER A 474 31.71 9.91 23.59
N ASN A 475 32.64 8.97 23.42
CA ASN A 475 34.05 9.16 23.78
C ASN A 475 34.85 9.84 22.65
N GLN A 476 34.28 9.88 21.45
CA GLN A 476 34.92 10.41 20.25
C GLN A 476 34.38 11.81 19.93
N PHE A 477 33.05 11.96 19.93
CA PHE A 477 32.36 13.20 19.55
C PHE A 477 31.91 14.02 20.78
N PRO A 478 31.90 15.37 20.66
CA PRO A 478 31.34 16.22 21.70
C PRO A 478 29.85 15.92 21.91
N ILE A 479 29.37 16.14 23.14
CA ILE A 479 28.00 15.79 23.53
C ILE A 479 26.93 16.48 22.65
N GLY A 480 27.21 17.69 22.17
CA GLY A 480 26.35 18.39 21.21
C GLY A 480 26.18 17.64 19.89
N ALA A 481 27.23 17.03 19.36
CA ALA A 481 27.14 16.22 18.14
C ALA A 481 26.38 14.90 18.40
N ILE A 482 26.57 14.29 19.58
CA ILE A 482 25.77 13.12 20.02
C ILE A 482 24.28 13.49 20.12
N MET A 483 23.95 14.68 20.62
CA MET A 483 22.57 15.18 20.65
C MET A 483 22.00 15.36 19.24
N GLY A 484 22.78 15.88 18.30
CA GLY A 484 22.40 15.93 16.89
C GLY A 484 21.99 14.56 16.34
N PHE A 485 22.75 13.51 16.68
CA PHE A 485 22.40 12.14 16.30
C PHE A 485 21.11 11.66 16.96
N LEU A 486 20.99 11.81 18.29
CA LEU A 486 19.87 11.33 19.10
C LEU A 486 18.52 11.99 18.78
N VAL A 487 18.55 13.23 18.30
CA VAL A 487 17.36 14.00 17.92
C VAL A 487 17.02 13.78 16.45
N PHE A 488 18.00 13.86 15.55
CA PHE A 488 17.74 13.78 14.10
C PHE A 488 17.41 12.38 13.61
N GLY A 489 18.13 11.34 14.08
CA GLY A 489 17.96 9.95 13.61
C GLY A 489 16.52 9.44 13.69
N PRO A 490 15.87 9.52 14.86
CA PRO A 490 14.47 9.10 15.01
C PRO A 490 13.47 9.89 14.15
N MET A 491 13.81 11.13 13.76
CA MET A 491 12.93 11.97 12.94
C MET A 491 13.06 11.63 11.45
N MET A 492 14.29 11.50 10.96
CA MET A 492 14.59 11.33 9.55
C MET A 492 15.81 10.42 9.36
N ASP A 493 15.59 9.31 8.67
CA ASP A 493 16.63 8.39 8.22
C ASP A 493 16.28 7.81 6.83
N ILE A 494 17.19 7.00 6.27
CA ILE A 494 17.01 6.38 4.95
C ILE A 494 15.70 5.57 4.88
N LYS A 495 15.38 4.77 5.91
CA LYS A 495 14.19 3.91 5.88
C LYS A 495 12.91 4.75 5.94
N ASN A 496 12.86 5.78 6.76
CA ASN A 496 11.71 6.67 6.92
C ASN A 496 11.47 7.48 5.64
N VAL A 497 12.54 7.97 4.99
CA VAL A 497 12.46 8.65 3.68
C VAL A 497 11.91 7.70 2.60
N MET A 498 12.36 6.45 2.57
CA MET A 498 11.84 5.45 1.64
C MET A 498 10.36 5.14 1.93
N MET A 499 10.00 4.95 3.20
CA MET A 499 8.62 4.68 3.61
C MET A 499 7.66 5.85 3.30
N LEU A 500 8.10 7.10 3.46
CA LEU A 500 7.32 8.28 3.06
C LEU A 500 7.04 8.31 1.56
N SER A 501 7.91 7.73 0.74
CA SER A 501 7.73 7.64 -0.72
C SER A 501 6.55 6.75 -1.13
N SER A 502 5.96 5.98 -0.20
CA SER A 502 4.74 5.22 -0.41
C SER A 502 3.47 6.08 -0.51
N GLY A 503 3.49 7.31 0.01
CA GLY A 503 2.30 8.16 0.12
C GLY A 503 2.50 9.64 -0.19
N PHE A 504 3.75 10.12 -0.22
CA PHE A 504 4.06 11.55 -0.34
C PHE A 504 4.97 11.85 -1.54
N SER A 505 4.80 13.05 -2.11
CA SER A 505 5.54 13.44 -3.31
C SER A 505 7.03 13.62 -3.00
N LYS A 506 7.90 13.23 -3.93
CA LYS A 506 9.36 13.35 -3.74
C LYS A 506 9.78 14.79 -3.38
N GLY A 507 9.13 15.78 -3.96
CA GLY A 507 9.38 17.20 -3.67
C GLY A 507 9.03 17.58 -2.23
N PHE A 508 7.95 17.03 -1.67
CA PHE A 508 7.62 17.23 -0.25
C PHE A 508 8.65 16.56 0.65
N ILE A 509 9.02 15.29 0.36
CA ILE A 509 9.95 14.51 1.18
C ILE A 509 11.32 15.19 1.25
N VAL A 510 11.85 15.67 0.12
CA VAL A 510 13.13 16.40 0.08
C VAL A 510 13.05 17.71 0.88
N LYS A 511 11.96 18.47 0.76
CA LYS A 511 11.76 19.69 1.56
C LYS A 511 11.71 19.38 3.06
N LEU A 512 11.02 18.31 3.45
CA LEU A 512 10.94 17.87 4.85
C LEU A 512 12.31 17.47 5.39
N LEU A 513 13.06 16.66 4.65
CA LEU A 513 14.42 16.23 5.01
C LEU A 513 15.36 17.43 5.18
N LEU A 514 15.41 18.34 4.20
CA LEU A 514 16.30 19.50 4.25
C LEU A 514 15.94 20.43 5.40
N ARG A 515 14.66 20.72 5.62
CA ARG A 515 14.21 21.58 6.73
C ARG A 515 14.48 20.94 8.08
N ALA A 516 14.21 19.64 8.24
CA ALA A 516 14.52 18.90 9.46
C ALA A 516 16.03 18.92 9.76
N PHE A 517 16.86 18.68 8.75
CA PHE A 517 18.32 18.71 8.89
C PHE A 517 18.81 20.11 9.29
N ILE A 518 18.38 21.16 8.58
CA ILE A 518 18.83 22.54 8.86
C ILE A 518 18.38 23.00 10.26
N ILE A 519 17.11 22.78 10.62
CA ILE A 519 16.57 23.21 11.92
C ILE A 519 17.27 22.48 13.07
N CYS A 520 17.43 21.16 12.96
CA CYS A 520 18.10 20.38 13.98
C CYS A 520 19.57 20.81 14.11
N PHE A 521 20.27 21.02 13.00
CA PHE A 521 21.66 21.50 13.00
C PHE A 521 21.80 22.85 13.71
N ILE A 522 20.97 23.84 13.34
CA ILE A 522 21.02 25.19 13.91
C ILE A 522 20.73 25.15 15.42
N LEU A 523 19.68 24.46 15.84
CA LEU A 523 19.30 24.41 17.26
C LEU A 523 20.35 23.72 18.12
N VAL A 524 20.86 22.58 17.67
CA VAL A 524 21.90 21.83 18.39
C VAL A 524 23.19 22.64 18.44
N PHE A 525 23.58 23.30 17.34
CA PHE A 525 24.78 24.14 17.29
C PHE A 525 24.67 25.34 18.24
N LEU A 526 23.58 26.10 18.18
CA LEU A 526 23.36 27.28 19.03
C LEU A 526 23.41 26.90 20.51
N PHE A 527 22.68 25.86 20.90
CA PHE A 527 22.61 25.48 22.32
C PHE A 527 23.91 24.86 22.83
N SER A 528 24.62 24.11 21.99
CA SER A 528 25.97 23.62 22.32
C SER A 528 26.97 24.77 22.46
N SER A 529 26.85 25.82 21.66
CA SER A 529 27.72 27.01 21.72
C SER A 529 27.47 27.91 22.93
N LEU A 530 26.24 27.89 23.46
CA LEU A 530 25.83 28.65 24.65
C LEU A 530 26.18 27.93 25.97
N GLY A 531 26.84 26.76 25.91
CA GLY A 531 27.22 25.98 27.09
C GLY A 531 26.08 25.23 27.77
N GLY A 532 24.96 25.02 27.07
CA GLY A 532 23.74 24.44 27.67
C GLY A 532 23.69 22.90 27.76
N ILE A 533 24.62 22.16 27.15
CA ILE A 533 24.59 20.68 27.07
C ILE A 533 25.69 20.04 27.90
#